data_AF-A0AAJ4UY99-F1
#
_entry.id   AF-A0AAJ4UY99-F1
#
_cell.length_a   1.000
_cell.length_b   1.000
_cell.length_c   1.000
_cell.angle_alpha   90.00
_cell.angle_beta   90.00
_cell.angle_gamma   90.00
#
_symmetry.space_group_name_H-M   'P 1'
#
loop_
_entity.id
_entity.type
_entity.pdbx_description
1 polymer ?
#
loop_
_entity_poly.entity_id
_entity_poly.type
_entity_poly.pdbx_seq_one_letter_code
_entity_poly.pdbx_strand_id
1 'polypeptide(L)'
;MIKIDELLKVGVGSLFLAKEKLEEFVEEAKKRGELTEKEAESLIEELKKESQEKLNELKKMIEDEVRRQLKELGVATKEDIENLKSELKELKELLKNVQK
;
A
#
# COMPACT_ATOMS: atom_id res chain seq x y z
N MET A 1 20.28 -4.45 -9.69
CA MET A 1 18.82 -4.60 -9.48
C MET A 1 18.52 -3.98 -8.12
N ILE A 2 17.77 -2.88 -8.06
CA ILE A 2 17.41 -2.24 -6.79
C ILE A 2 16.51 -3.20 -6.03
N LYS A 3 16.84 -3.50 -4.77
CA LYS A 3 16.03 -4.43 -3.96
C LYS A 3 14.82 -3.67 -3.40
N ILE A 4 13.67 -4.35 -3.34
CA ILE A 4 12.42 -3.76 -2.82
C ILE A 4 12.58 -3.28 -1.38
N ASP A 5 13.41 -3.96 -0.56
CA ASP A 5 13.65 -3.56 0.82
C ASP A 5 14.45 -2.25 0.94
N GLU A 6 15.39 -1.99 0.01
CA GLU A 6 16.13 -0.73 -0.07
C GLU A 6 15.20 0.42 -0.46
N LEU A 7 14.33 0.20 -1.45
CA LEU A 7 13.35 1.20 -1.88
C LEU A 7 12.36 1.56 -0.75
N LEU A 8 11.88 0.56 -0.01
CA LEU A 8 11.00 0.77 1.14
C LEU A 8 11.71 1.54 2.26
N LYS A 9 12.96 1.20 2.59
CA LYS A 9 13.75 1.92 3.61
C LYS A 9 13.97 3.38 3.24
N VAL A 10 14.33 3.65 1.98
CA VAL A 10 14.51 5.02 1.49
C VAL A 10 13.18 5.76 1.54
N GLY A 11 12.08 5.16 1.06
CA GLY A 11 10.76 5.78 1.09
C GLY A 11 10.29 6.15 2.50
N VAL A 12 10.37 5.21 3.45
CA VAL A 12 9.99 5.46 4.85
C VAL A 12 10.91 6.48 5.51
N GLY A 13 12.22 6.40 5.27
CA GLY A 13 13.18 7.36 5.80
C GLY A 13 12.93 8.78 5.30
N SER A 14 12.65 8.95 4.01
CA SER A 14 12.32 10.25 3.42
C SER A 14 11.01 10.83 3.97
N LEU A 15 9.97 10.01 4.19
CA LEU A 15 8.73 10.46 4.81
C LEU A 15 8.94 10.96 6.25
N PHE A 16 9.78 10.27 7.01
CA PHE A 16 10.11 10.67 8.38
C PHE A 16 10.83 12.03 8.40
N LEU A 17 11.86 12.21 7.56
CA LEU A 17 12.57 13.48 7.42
C LEU A 17 11.64 14.62 6.97
N ALA A 18 10.71 14.35 6.05
CA ALA A 18 9.75 15.33 5.60
C ALA A 18 8.81 15.77 6.73
N LYS A 19 8.38 14.84 7.59
CA LYS A 19 7.57 15.13 8.78
C LYS A 19 8.32 16.06 9.74
N GLU A 20 9.58 15.74 10.05
CA GLU A 20 10.42 16.56 10.94
C GLU A 20 10.58 17.99 10.38
N LYS A 21 10.83 18.12 9.08
CA LYS A 21 10.98 19.44 8.41
C LYS A 21 9.70 20.26 8.41
N LEU A 22 8.54 19.61 8.27
CA LEU A 22 7.25 20.28 8.35
C LEU A 22 6.99 20.80 9.77
N GLU A 23 7.27 19.98 10.80
CA GLU A 23 7.12 20.39 12.20
C GLU A 23 8.05 21.56 12.55
N GLU A 24 9.31 21.54 12.10
CA GLU A 24 10.24 22.67 12.23
C GLU A 24 9.70 23.94 11.56
N PHE A 25 9.24 23.83 10.31
CA PHE A 25 8.73 24.98 9.55
C PHE A 25 7.51 25.62 10.25
N VAL A 26 6.57 24.81 10.71
CA VAL A 26 5.38 25.29 11.43
C VAL A 26 5.77 25.99 12.73
N GLU A 27 6.71 25.43 13.48
CA GLU A 27 7.17 26.02 14.74
C GLU A 27 7.96 27.33 14.51
N GLU A 28 8.75 27.43 13.45
CA GLU A 28 9.41 28.68 13.06
C GLU A 28 8.42 29.77 12.65
N ALA A 29 7.39 29.42 11.87
CA ALA A 29 6.34 30.35 11.47
C ALA A 29 5.53 30.87 12.68
N LYS A 30 5.25 30.00 13.65
CA LYS A 30 4.65 30.40 14.94
C LYS A 30 5.52 31.39 15.70
N LYS A 31 6.83 31.11 15.83
CA LYS A 31 7.78 32.01 16.52
C LYS A 31 7.87 33.39 15.88
N ARG A 32 7.74 33.46 14.56
CA ARG A 32 7.73 34.71 13.78
C ARG A 32 6.40 35.46 13.87
N GLY A 33 5.37 34.85 14.45
CA GLY A 33 4.01 35.41 14.49
C GLY A 33 3.30 35.36 13.13
N GLU A 34 3.82 34.58 12.18
CA GLU A 34 3.22 34.37 10.86
C GLU A 34 2.04 33.38 10.92
N LEU A 35 2.00 32.54 11.97
CA LEU A 35 0.96 31.54 12.22
C LEU A 35 0.54 31.55 13.69
N THR A 36 -0.76 31.47 13.95
CA THR A 36 -1.28 31.19 15.31
C THR A 36 -1.21 29.70 15.62
N GLU A 37 -1.25 29.34 16.92
CA GLU A 37 -1.29 27.94 17.37
C GLU A 37 -2.40 27.14 16.68
N LYS A 38 -3.59 27.74 16.59
CA LYS A 38 -4.77 27.10 16.00
C LYS A 38 -4.62 26.86 14.50
N GLU A 39 -4.02 27.82 13.78
CA GLU A 39 -3.79 27.67 12.34
C GLU A 39 -2.70 26.63 12.05
N ALA A 40 -1.65 26.58 12.88
CA ALA A 40 -0.61 25.57 12.81
C ALA A 40 -1.16 24.15 13.02
N GLU A 41 -1.99 23.95 14.05
CA GLU A 41 -2.68 22.67 14.30
C GLU A 41 -3.59 22.27 13.13
N SER A 42 -4.36 23.23 12.59
CA SER A 42 -5.24 22.97 11.44
C SER A 42 -4.45 22.54 10.20
N LEU A 43 -3.32 23.20 9.92
CA LEU A 43 -2.47 22.89 8.77
C LEU A 43 -1.91 21.45 8.87
N ILE A 44 -1.42 21.06 10.05
CA ILE A 44 -0.87 19.71 10.26
C ILE A 44 -1.96 18.65 10.07
N GLU A 45 -3.15 18.86 10.63
CA GLU A 45 -4.25 17.91 10.52
C GLU A 45 -4.79 17.81 9.09
N GLU A 46 -4.89 18.92 8.36
CA GLU A 46 -5.25 18.91 6.93
C GLU A 46 -4.24 18.13 6.09
N LEU A 47 -2.94 18.41 6.27
CA LEU A 47 -1.88 17.72 5.56
C LEU A 47 -1.87 16.22 5.87
N LYS A 48 -2.07 15.83 7.14
CA LYS A 48 -2.14 14.43 7.55
C LYS A 48 -3.33 13.71 6.91
N LYS A 49 -4.49 14.36 6.86
CA LYS A 49 -5.69 13.79 6.23
C LYS A 49 -5.48 13.58 4.73
N GLU A 50 -5.02 14.61 4.02
CA GLU A 50 -4.76 14.53 2.57
C GLU A 50 -3.68 13.50 2.25
N SER A 51 -2.62 13.44 3.07
CA SER A 51 -1.55 12.44 2.94
C SER A 51 -2.09 11.02 3.08
N GLN A 52 -2.98 10.78 4.05
CA GLN A 52 -3.54 9.45 4.27
C GLN A 52 -4.40 8.98 3.09
N GLU A 53 -5.16 9.88 2.47
CA GLU A 53 -5.94 9.58 1.26
C GLU A 53 -5.02 9.22 0.09
N LYS A 54 -4.00 10.04 -0.18
CA LYS A 54 -3.02 9.79 -1.25
C LYS A 54 -2.21 8.51 -1.04
N LEU A 55 -1.82 8.19 0.19
CA LEU A 55 -1.12 6.94 0.52
C LEU A 55 -1.99 5.70 0.25
N ASN A 56 -3.30 5.79 0.51
CA ASN A 56 -4.23 4.70 0.21
C ASN A 56 -4.39 4.48 -1.30
N GLU A 57 -4.46 5.54 -2.09
CA GLU A 57 -4.50 5.46 -3.56
C GLU A 57 -3.20 4.87 -4.11
N LEU A 58 -2.05 5.33 -3.62
CA LEU A 58 -0.75 4.78 -3.99
C LEU A 58 -0.65 3.29 -3.68
N LYS A 59 -1.11 2.87 -2.50
CA LYS A 59 -1.11 1.46 -2.10
C LYS A 59 -1.91 0.61 -3.10
N LYS A 60 -3.11 1.06 -3.50
CA LYS A 60 -3.93 0.35 -4.49
C LYS A 60 -3.22 0.26 -5.84
N MET A 61 -2.64 1.36 -6.33
CA MET A 61 -1.89 1.36 -7.59
C MET A 61 -0.73 0.35 -7.57
N ILE A 62 0.00 0.27 -6.45
CA ILE A 62 1.09 -0.70 -6.29
C ILE A 62 0.54 -2.13 -6.27
N GLU A 63 -0.52 -2.39 -5.51
CA GLU A 63 -1.14 -3.73 -5.43
C GLU A 63 -1.64 -4.20 -6.81
N ASP A 64 -2.27 -3.32 -7.57
CA ASP A 64 -2.80 -3.61 -8.90
C ASP A 64 -1.68 -3.87 -9.90
N GLU A 65 -0.62 -3.05 -9.89
CA GLU A 65 0.54 -3.22 -10.75
C GLU A 65 1.25 -4.55 -10.45
N VAL A 66 1.48 -4.87 -9.18
CA VAL A 66 2.10 -6.14 -8.77
C VAL A 66 1.24 -7.33 -9.21
N ARG A 67 -0.09 -7.26 -9.02
CA ARG A 67 -1.00 -8.31 -9.49
C ARG A 67 -0.95 -8.48 -11.00
N ARG A 68 -0.92 -7.38 -11.76
CA ARG A 68 -0.81 -7.42 -13.23
C ARG A 68 0.49 -8.10 -13.67
N GLN A 69 1.62 -7.68 -13.10
CA GLN A 69 2.94 -8.25 -13.41
C GLN A 69 3.01 -9.75 -13.10
N LEU A 70 2.49 -10.18 -11.94
CA LEU A 70 2.43 -11.60 -11.58
C LEU A 70 1.59 -12.41 -12.58
N LYS A 71 0.46 -11.86 -13.03
CA LYS A 71 -0.40 -12.48 -14.04
C LYS A 71 0.31 -12.58 -15.40
N GLU A 72 0.99 -11.54 -15.84
CA GLU A 72 1.77 -11.53 -17.09
C GLU A 72 2.90 -12.54 -17.08
N LEU A 73 3.53 -12.77 -15.92
CA LEU A 73 4.55 -13.80 -15.71
C LEU A 73 3.97 -15.22 -15.57
N GLY A 74 2.65 -15.39 -15.62
CA GLY A 74 1.99 -16.69 -15.49
C GLY A 74 2.03 -17.26 -14.06
N VAL A 75 2.23 -16.42 -13.05
CA VAL A 75 2.24 -16.85 -11.65
C VAL A 75 0.81 -17.07 -11.18
N ALA A 76 0.47 -18.33 -10.89
CA ALA A 76 -0.83 -18.68 -10.31
C ALA A 76 -0.95 -18.15 -8.88
N THR A 77 -2.11 -17.55 -8.56
CA THR A 77 -2.43 -17.10 -7.21
C THR A 77 -2.86 -18.26 -6.32
N LYS A 78 -2.91 -18.02 -5.01
CA LYS A 78 -3.44 -19.01 -4.06
C LYS A 78 -4.90 -19.36 -4.36
N GLU A 79 -5.69 -18.37 -4.77
CA GLU A 79 -7.09 -18.56 -5.16
C GLU A 79 -7.21 -19.44 -6.40
N ASP A 80 -6.38 -19.21 -7.42
CA ASP A 80 -6.33 -20.06 -8.62
C ASP A 80 -6.05 -21.53 -8.24
N ILE A 81 -5.14 -21.75 -7.29
CA ILE A 81 -4.79 -23.10 -6.80
C ILE A 81 -5.95 -23.72 -6.01
N GLU A 82 -6.65 -22.95 -5.19
CA GLU A 82 -7.80 -23.43 -4.41
C GLU A 82 -8.98 -23.81 -5.32
N ASN A 83 -9.25 -23.00 -6.35
CA ASN A 83 -10.26 -23.30 -7.36
C ASN A 83 -9.93 -24.60 -8.11
N LEU A 84 -8.69 -24.75 -8.59
CA LEU A 84 -8.23 -25.99 -9.24
C LEU A 84 -8.34 -27.21 -8.32
N LYS A 85 -8.08 -27.07 -7.02
CA LYS A 85 -8.25 -28.16 -6.05
C LYS A 85 -9.71 -28.56 -5.88
N SER A 86 -10.64 -27.60 -5.90
CA SER A 86 -12.07 -27.86 -5.82
C SER A 86 -12.55 -28.62 -7.06
N GLU A 87 -12.21 -28.13 -8.25
CA GLU A 87 -12.54 -28.77 -9.52
C GLU A 87 -11.98 -30.20 -9.59
N LEU A 88 -10.73 -30.41 -9.16
CA LEU A 88 -10.12 -31.73 -9.07
C LEU A 88 -10.86 -32.67 -8.12
N LYS A 89 -11.40 -32.15 -7.02
CA LYS A 89 -12.16 -32.96 -6.05
C LYS A 89 -13.49 -33.39 -6.64
N GLU A 90 -14.21 -32.48 -7.30
CA GLU A 90 -15.47 -32.76 -7.97
C GLU A 90 -15.29 -33.79 -9.08
N LEU A 91 -14.27 -33.62 -9.92
CA LEU A 91 -13.95 -34.56 -10.98
C LEU A 91 -13.63 -35.96 -10.44
N LYS A 92 -12.89 -36.04 -9.33
CA LYS A 92 -12.60 -37.32 -8.65
C LYS A 92 -13.86 -38.01 -8.12
N GLU A 93 -14.81 -37.25 -7.57
CA GLU A 93 -16.08 -37.81 -7.11
C GLU A 93 -16.97 -38.28 -8.28
N LEU A 94 -17.02 -37.53 -9.38
CA LEU A 94 -17.73 -37.95 -10.60
C LEU A 94 -17.15 -39.25 -11.17
N LEU A 95 -15.83 -39.37 -11.27
CA LEU A 95 -15.18 -40.59 -11.77
C LEU A 95 -15.47 -41.82 -10.88
N LYS A 96 -15.52 -41.66 -9.56
CA LYS A 96 -15.92 -42.75 -8.65
C LYS A 96 -17.34 -43.24 -8.89
N ASN A 97 -18.25 -42.33 -9.23
CA ASN A 97 -19.65 -42.66 -9.47
C ASN A 97 -19.87 -43.33 -10.83
N VAL A 98 -19.02 -43.06 -11.83
CA VAL A 98 -19.07 -43.72 -13.15
C VAL A 98 -18.42 -45.11 -13.13
N GLN A 99 -17.51 -45.37 -12.20
CA GLN A 99 -16.84 -46.67 -12.04
C GLN A 99 -17.55 -47.65 -11.08
N LYS A 100 -18.68 -47.25 -10.50
CA LYS A 100 -19.59 -48.10 -9.70
C LYS A 100 -20.72 -48.64 -10.56
#